data_AF-A0A6B0R7H7-F1
#
_entry.id   AF-A0A6B0R7H7-F1
#
_cell.length_a   1.000
_cell.length_b   1.000
_cell.length_c   1.000
_cell.angle_alpha   90.00
_cell.angle_beta   90.00
_cell.angle_gamma   90.00
#
_symmetry.space_group_name_H-M   'P 1'
#
loop_
_entity.id
_entity.type
_entity.pdbx_description
1 polymer ?
#
loop_
_entity_poly.entity_id
_entity_poly.type
_entity_poly.pdbx_seq_one_letter_code
_entity_poly.pdbx_strand_id
1 'polypeptide(L)'
;MFYAVTLLFLLLWGPYVVASYLRVLVRPGAVPQAYLTASVWLTFAQAGINPVVCFLFNRELRDCFRAQFPCCQSPQATQATLPCDLKGIGL
;
A
#
# COMPACT_ATOMS: atom_id res chain seq x y z
N MET A 1 4.98 1.10 9.92
CA MET A 1 3.94 1.65 9.01
C MET A 1 4.52 2.65 8.06
N PHE A 2 4.68 3.90 8.49
CA PHE A 2 5.10 5.01 7.64
C PHE A 2 6.39 4.70 6.88
N TYR A 3 7.47 4.33 7.58
CA TYR A 3 8.75 3.96 6.94
C TYR A 3 8.64 2.81 5.93
N ALA A 4 7.81 1.79 6.20
CA ALA A 4 7.61 0.67 5.27
C ALA A 4 6.89 1.13 4.00
N VAL A 5 5.84 1.96 4.14
CA VAL A 5 5.13 2.56 3.01
C VAL A 5 6.07 3.45 2.20
N THR A 6 6.88 4.29 2.85
CA THR A 6 7.84 5.18 2.18
C THR A 6 8.90 4.40 1.40
N LEU A 7 9.48 3.35 1.99
CA LEU A 7 10.48 2.53 1.31
C LEU A 7 9.88 1.81 0.09
N LEU A 8 8.67 1.25 0.22
CA LEU A 8 7.98 0.61 -0.89
C LEU A 8 7.62 1.62 -1.98
N PHE A 9 7.16 2.81 -1.61
CA PHE A 9 6.91 3.90 -2.54
C PHE A 9 8.16 4.21 -3.37
N LEU A 10 9.31 4.44 -2.72
CA LEU A 10 10.57 4.71 -3.41
C LEU A 10 10.99 3.55 -4.32
N LEU A 11 10.79 2.31 -3.89
CA LEU A 11 11.17 1.12 -4.64
C LEU A 11 10.29 0.92 -5.88
N LEU A 12 8.98 1.13 -5.78
CA LEU A 12 8.06 0.96 -6.91
C LEU A 12 8.07 2.17 -7.86
N TRP A 13 8.29 3.37 -7.34
CA TRP A 13 8.34 4.59 -8.17
C TRP A 13 9.70 4.87 -8.78
N GLY A 14 10.79 4.46 -8.12
CA GLY A 14 12.16 4.71 -8.55
C GLY A 14 12.43 4.37 -10.03
N PRO A 15 12.06 3.17 -10.52
CA PRO A 15 12.27 2.80 -11.91
C PRO A 15 11.61 3.74 -12.91
N TYR A 16 10.39 4.21 -12.60
CA TYR A 16 9.63 5.11 -13.46
C TYR A 16 10.19 6.55 -13.44
N VAL A 17 10.63 7.02 -12.27
CA VAL A 17 11.29 8.34 -12.14
C VAL A 17 12.59 8.35 -12.94
N VAL A 18 13.42 7.31 -12.82
CA VAL A 18 14.63 7.14 -13.64
C VAL A 18 14.29 7.09 -15.13
N ALA A 19 13.27 6.33 -15.53
CA ALA A 19 12.81 6.27 -16.92
C ALA A 19 12.46 7.66 -17.48
N SER A 20 11.74 8.45 -16.67
CA SER A 20 11.27 9.78 -17.02
C SER A 20 12.42 10.75 -17.21
N TYR A 21 13.39 10.76 -16.28
CA TYR A 21 14.59 11.59 -16.41
C TYR A 21 15.44 11.20 -17.61
N LEU A 22 15.65 9.89 -17.87
CA LEU A 22 16.41 9.44 -19.03
C LEU A 22 15.76 9.88 -20.35
N ARG A 23 14.44 9.85 -20.43
CA ARG A 23 13.70 10.30 -21.63
C ARG A 23 13.81 11.80 -21.88
N VAL A 24 13.84 12.60 -20.82
CA VAL A 24 13.89 14.07 -20.90
C VAL A 24 15.33 14.58 -21.08
N LEU A 25 16.28 14.05 -20.29
CA LEU A 25 17.64 14.59 -20.18
C LEU A 25 18.62 13.96 -21.18
N VAL A 26 18.38 12.73 -21.62
CA VAL A 26 19.30 12.02 -22.53
C VAL A 26 18.79 12.11 -23.97
N ARG A 27 17.70 11.40 -24.27
CA ARG A 27 17.04 11.45 -25.59
C ARG A 27 15.69 10.72 -25.59
N PRO A 28 14.75 11.17 -26.44
CA PRO A 28 13.54 10.40 -26.73
C PRO A 28 13.94 9.05 -27.34
N GLY A 29 13.64 7.94 -26.65
CA GLY A 29 14.03 6.59 -27.07
C GLY A 29 15.21 5.97 -26.31
N ALA A 30 15.80 6.66 -25.32
CA ALA A 30 16.83 6.08 -24.46
C ALA A 30 16.34 4.88 -23.62
N VAL A 31 15.02 4.75 -23.42
CA VAL A 31 14.42 3.76 -22.52
C VAL A 31 13.60 2.75 -23.33
N PRO A 32 13.90 1.44 -23.24
CA PRO A 32 13.13 0.39 -23.87
C PRO A 32 11.66 0.41 -23.46
N GLN A 33 10.75 0.11 -24.39
CA GLN A 33 9.31 0.16 -24.11
C GLN A 33 8.89 -0.83 -23.02
N ALA A 34 9.45 -2.04 -23.01
CA ALA A 34 9.19 -3.04 -21.97
C ALA A 34 9.55 -2.53 -20.57
N TYR A 35 10.69 -1.83 -20.43
CA TYR A 35 11.11 -1.22 -19.17
C TYR A 35 10.11 -0.15 -18.72
N LEU A 36 9.69 0.73 -19.64
CA LEU A 36 8.69 1.74 -19.32
C LEU A 36 7.38 1.11 -18.86
N THR A 37 6.84 0.18 -19.64
CA THR A 37 5.57 -0.48 -19.32
C THR A 37 5.64 -1.16 -17.95
N ALA A 38 6.69 -1.92 -17.66
CA ALA A 38 6.90 -2.53 -16.36
C ALA A 38 6.97 -1.48 -15.23
N SER A 39 7.74 -0.41 -15.43
CA SER A 39 7.87 0.67 -14.43
C SER A 39 6.55 1.38 -14.15
N VAL A 40 5.69 1.57 -15.16
CA VAL A 40 4.35 2.13 -14.98
C VAL A 40 3.45 1.18 -14.19
N TRP A 41 3.45 -0.12 -14.51
CA TRP A 41 2.69 -1.11 -13.75
C TRP A 41 3.10 -1.17 -12.28
N LEU A 42 4.39 -0.99 -11.97
CA LEU A 42 4.85 -0.87 -10.59
C LEU A 42 4.23 0.35 -9.89
N THR A 43 4.17 1.52 -10.53
CA THR A 43 3.50 2.69 -9.91
C THR A 43 2.02 2.45 -9.62
N PHE A 44 1.30 1.69 -10.47
CA PHE A 44 -0.08 1.30 -10.19
C PHE A 44 -0.20 0.27 -9.06
N ALA A 45 0.70 -0.71 -9.00
CA ALA A 45 0.73 -1.71 -7.93
C ALA A 45 0.88 -1.07 -6.53
N GLN A 46 1.52 0.10 -6.43
CA GLN A 46 1.66 0.86 -5.18
C GLN A 46 0.31 1.16 -4.50
N ALA A 47 -0.77 1.35 -5.27
CA ALA A 47 -2.11 1.56 -4.71
C ALA A 47 -2.59 0.35 -3.88
N GLY A 48 -2.23 -0.86 -4.32
CA GLY A 48 -2.55 -2.11 -3.61
C GLY A 48 -1.63 -2.42 -2.44
N ILE A 49 -0.40 -1.89 -2.43
CA ILE A 49 0.57 -2.12 -1.35
C ILE A 49 0.15 -1.43 -0.05
N ASN A 50 -0.45 -0.24 -0.12
CA ASN A 50 -0.78 0.52 1.09
C ASN A 50 -1.74 -0.25 2.02
N PRO A 51 -2.88 -0.80 1.54
CA PRO A 51 -3.73 -1.68 2.36
C PRO A 51 -3.01 -2.92 2.91
N VAL A 52 -2.11 -3.54 2.13
CA VAL A 52 -1.36 -4.73 2.56
C VAL A 52 -0.41 -4.38 3.70
N VAL A 53 0.31 -3.26 3.61
CA VAL A 53 1.21 -2.78 4.67
C VAL A 53 0.41 -2.39 5.91
N CYS A 54 -0.73 -1.71 5.74
CA CYS A 54 -1.65 -1.42 6.83
C CYS A 54 -2.14 -2.69 7.52
N PHE A 55 -2.50 -3.73 6.76
CA PHE A 55 -2.93 -5.00 7.31
C PHE A 55 -1.79 -5.75 8.03
N LEU A 56 -0.56 -5.72 7.51
CA LEU A 56 0.58 -6.45 8.05
C LEU A 56 1.15 -5.82 9.34
N PHE A 57 1.16 -4.50 9.43
CA PHE A 57 1.81 -3.81 10.54
C PHE A 57 0.81 -3.21 11.57
N ASN A 58 -0.50 -3.18 11.28
CA ASN A 58 -1.50 -2.59 12.19
C ASN A 58 -2.30 -3.72 12.79
N ARG A 59 -2.06 -4.01 14.07
CA ARG A 59 -2.88 -5.01 14.79
C ARG A 59 -4.32 -4.53 14.95
N GLU A 60 -4.54 -3.25 15.26
CA GLU A 60 -5.87 -2.67 15.43
C GLU A 60 -6.71 -2.79 14.15
N LEU A 61 -6.17 -2.42 12.97
CA LEU A 61 -6.91 -2.59 11.72
C LEU A 61 -7.18 -4.05 11.38
N ARG A 62 -6.25 -4.96 11.71
CA ARG A 62 -6.43 -6.40 11.48
C ARG A 62 -7.53 -6.97 12.36
N ASP A 63 -7.60 -6.53 13.61
CA ASP A 63 -8.59 -7.00 14.56
C ASP A 63 -9.97 -6.41 14.26
N CYS A 64 -10.07 -5.12 13.87
CA CYS A 64 -11.30 -4.54 13.33
C CYS A 64 -11.75 -5.22 12.02
N PHE A 65 -10.81 -5.52 11.10
CA PHE A 65 -11.14 -6.22 9.85
C PHE A 65 -11.67 -7.64 10.12
N ARG A 66 -11.07 -8.38 11.07
CA ARG A 66 -11.55 -9.69 11.50
C ARG A 66 -12.91 -9.63 12.19
N ALA A 67 -13.16 -8.58 12.99
CA ALA A 67 -14.45 -8.37 13.63
C ALA A 67 -15.59 -8.18 12.62
N GLN A 68 -15.28 -7.69 11.42
CA GLN A 68 -16.25 -7.53 10.32
C GLN A 68 -16.68 -8.86 9.68
N PHE A 69 -15.97 -9.96 9.94
CA PHE A 69 -16.33 -11.30 9.44
C PHE A 69 -16.94 -12.14 10.57
N PRO A 70 -18.28 -12.30 10.63
CA PRO A 70 -18.97 -12.99 11.73
C PRO A 70 -18.60 -14.48 11.86
N CYS A 71 -18.06 -15.11 10.81
CA CYS A 71 -17.61 -16.51 10.83
C CYS A 71 -16.32 -16.76 11.64
N CYS A 72 -15.59 -15.72 12.03
CA CYS A 72 -14.36 -15.83 12.83
C CYS A 72 -14.54 -15.35 14.28
N GLN A 73 -15.77 -15.01 14.69
CA GLN A 73 -16.07 -14.58 16.05
C GLN A 73 -16.28 -15.82 16.93
N SER A 74 -15.41 -16.02 17.92
CA SER A 74 -15.66 -16.99 18.99
C SER A 74 -16.85 -16.49 19.84
N PRO A 75 -17.80 -17.36 20.27
CA PRO A 75 -19.04 -16.96 20.94
C PRO A 75 -18.89 -16.28 22.33
N GLN A 76 -17.69 -15.88 22.73
CA GLN A 76 -17.38 -15.33 24.06
C GLN A 76 -16.92 -13.86 24.07
N ALA A 77 -17.28 -13.07 23.05
CA ALA A 77 -16.91 -11.66 22.97
C ALA A 77 -18.13 -10.73 22.88
N THR A 78 -19.13 -10.93 23.74
CA THR A 78 -20.37 -10.13 23.76
C THR A 78 -20.29 -8.86 24.63
N GLN A 79 -19.10 -8.39 25.05
CA GLN A 79 -19.05 -7.29 26.04
C GLN A 79 -17.89 -6.29 25.90
N ALA A 80 -17.53 -5.91 24.67
CA ALA A 80 -16.74 -4.71 24.44
C ALA A 80 -17.21 -4.02 23.15
N THR A 81 -18.43 -3.51 23.18
CA THR A 81 -18.96 -2.57 22.18
C THR A 81 -18.20 -1.26 22.29
N LEU A 82 -16.98 -1.20 21.76
CA LEU A 82 -16.39 0.06 21.31
C LEU A 82 -16.39 -0.01 19.78
N PRO A 83 -17.22 0.78 19.09
CA PRO A 83 -17.08 0.91 17.64
C PRO A 83 -15.64 1.35 17.39
N CYS A 84 -14.91 0.65 16.53
CA CYS A 84 -13.56 1.04 16.13
C CYS A 84 -13.59 2.54 15.79
N ASP A 85 -13.09 3.38 16.68
CA ASP A 85 -13.18 4.83 16.57
C ASP A 85 -12.20 5.24 15.46
N LEU A 86 -12.70 5.23 14.23
CA LEU A 86 -11.96 5.61 13.02
C LEU A 86 -11.39 7.04 13.09
N LYS A 87 -11.80 7.83 14.10
CA LYS A 87 -11.36 9.21 14.32
C LYS A 87 -9.93 9.31 14.84
N GLY A 88 -9.39 8.26 15.47
CA GLY A 88 -7.98 8.20 15.88
C GLY A 88 -6.98 7.81 14.78
N ILE A 89 -7.46 7.39 13.60
CA ILE A 89 -6.62 6.81 12.54
C ILE A 89 -6.05 7.87 11.59
N GLY A 90 -6.39 9.16 11.78
CA GLY A 90 -5.77 10.26 11.03
C GLY A 90 -5.98 10.16 9.51
N LEU A 91 -7.15 9.65 9.10
CA LEU A 91 -7.63 9.68 7.72
C LEU A 91 -8.61 10.84 7.54
#